data_AF-F7JWL4-F1
#
_entry.id   AF-F7JWL4-F1
#
_cell.length_a   1.000
_cell.length_b   1.000
_cell.length_c   1.000
_cell.angle_alpha   90.00
_cell.angle_beta   90.00
_cell.angle_gamma   90.00
#
_symmetry.space_group_name_H-M   'P 1'
#
loop_
_entity.id
_entity.type
_entity.pdbx_description
1 polymer ?
#
loop_
_entity_poly.entity_id
_entity_poly.type
_entity_poly.pdbx_seq_one_letter_code
_entity_poly.pdbx_strand_id
1 'polypeptide(L)'
;MNLDKIFHLKENNTNVKTEILAGVTTFMTMAYILAVNPNILAEAGMDHGAVFTATALAAFIGTLCMAIFANYPFALAPGMGLNAYFAYTVVLQMGYSWKVALAAVLVEGIIFILLSLLSVREAIFDAIPYNLKKAVSVGIGLFIAFIGLQNAKVVIGGSTLLSLFSLDGYNKNLAAAAGGKDFVAASMNDVGITVLLAIIGIIITGIMVVKNVKGIFYGEF
;
A
#
# COMPACT_ATOMS: atom_id res chain seq x y z
N MET A 1 22.16 13.23 -26.23
CA MET A 1 22.28 11.85 -25.68
C MET A 1 21.44 10.93 -26.53
N ASN A 2 21.99 9.85 -27.07
CA ASN A 2 21.24 8.90 -27.90
C ASN A 2 20.60 7.85 -26.96
N LEU A 3 19.28 7.84 -26.81
CA LEU A 3 18.54 6.99 -25.87
C LEU A 3 18.82 5.50 -26.10
N ASP A 4 19.06 5.10 -27.36
CA ASP A 4 19.46 3.75 -27.75
C ASP A 4 20.78 3.30 -27.11
N LYS A 5 21.73 4.22 -26.85
CA LYS A 5 23.04 3.90 -26.26
C LYS A 5 23.04 3.85 -24.73
N ILE A 6 22.03 4.42 -24.08
CA ILE A 6 21.95 4.51 -22.61
C ILE A 6 21.05 3.38 -22.08
N PHE A 7 19.90 3.19 -22.71
CA PHE A 7 18.88 2.22 -22.27
C PHE A 7 18.84 0.94 -23.11
N HIS A 8 19.78 0.78 -24.05
CA HIS A 8 19.90 -0.39 -24.92
C HIS A 8 18.57 -0.80 -25.59
N LEU A 9 17.78 0.18 -26.05
CA LEU A 9 16.38 -0.05 -26.49
C LEU A 9 16.26 -1.12 -27.59
N LYS A 10 17.22 -1.15 -28.53
CA LYS A 10 17.28 -2.17 -29.58
C LYS A 10 17.61 -3.57 -29.07
N GLU A 11 18.48 -3.68 -28.07
CA GLU A 11 18.82 -4.96 -27.44
C GLU A 11 17.65 -5.47 -26.59
N ASN A 12 16.90 -4.53 -25.98
CA ASN A 12 15.67 -4.79 -25.24
C ASN A 12 14.42 -4.93 -26.13
N ASN A 13 14.57 -4.94 -27.47
CA ASN A 13 13.47 -5.05 -28.45
C ASN A 13 12.30 -4.06 -28.22
N THR A 14 12.60 -2.85 -27.72
CA THR A 14 11.62 -1.82 -27.38
C THR A 14 11.84 -0.53 -28.20
N ASN A 15 10.90 0.40 -28.11
CA ASN A 15 10.99 1.71 -28.74
C ASN A 15 10.49 2.80 -27.78
N VAL A 16 10.84 4.06 -28.05
CA VAL A 16 10.52 5.20 -27.18
C VAL A 16 9.02 5.34 -26.91
N LYS A 17 8.14 5.03 -27.88
CA LYS A 17 6.69 5.10 -27.65
C LYS A 17 6.22 4.03 -26.67
N THR A 18 6.74 2.81 -26.80
CA THR A 18 6.45 1.70 -25.87
C THR A 18 6.91 2.04 -24.46
N GLU A 19 8.12 2.58 -24.30
CA GLU A 19 8.66 2.97 -22.99
C GLU A 19 7.86 4.10 -22.33
N ILE A 20 7.45 5.12 -23.09
CA ILE A 20 6.58 6.18 -22.56
C ILE A 20 5.24 5.61 -22.10
N LEU A 21 4.63 4.73 -22.91
CA LEU A 21 3.35 4.12 -22.56
C LEU A 21 3.46 3.20 -21.34
N ALA A 22 4.54 2.42 -21.25
CA ALA A 22 4.85 1.59 -20.10
C ALA A 22 5.04 2.45 -18.85
N GLY A 23 5.83 3.52 -18.92
CA GLY A 23 6.02 4.47 -17.82
C GLY A 23 4.73 5.13 -17.35
N VAL A 24 3.87 5.57 -18.26
CA VAL A 24 2.54 6.12 -17.92
C VAL A 24 1.66 5.05 -17.25
N THR A 25 1.68 3.83 -17.76
CA THR A 25 0.91 2.72 -17.20
C THR A 25 1.38 2.40 -15.78
N THR A 26 2.70 2.27 -15.57
CA THR A 26 3.30 2.05 -14.25
C THR A 26 3.01 3.20 -13.29
N PHE A 27 3.06 4.45 -13.76
CA PHE A 27 2.66 5.60 -12.96
C PHE A 27 1.20 5.50 -12.52
N MET A 28 0.28 5.22 -13.45
CA MET A 28 -1.15 5.08 -13.14
C MET A 28 -1.43 3.94 -12.16
N THR A 29 -0.69 2.82 -12.25
CA THR A 29 -0.85 1.70 -11.31
C THR A 29 -0.38 2.04 -9.89
N MET A 30 0.57 2.96 -9.73
CA MET A 30 1.10 3.36 -8.42
C MET A 30 0.50 4.67 -7.91
N ALA A 31 -0.20 5.43 -8.75
CA ALA A 31 -0.73 6.77 -8.41
C ALA A 31 -1.64 6.75 -7.17
N TYR A 32 -2.31 5.63 -6.89
CA TYR A 32 -3.12 5.47 -5.68
C TYR A 32 -2.32 5.70 -4.39
N ILE A 33 -1.02 5.39 -4.38
CA ILE A 33 -0.12 5.57 -3.23
C ILE A 33 -0.09 7.05 -2.81
N LEU A 34 -0.17 7.98 -3.76
CA LEU A 34 -0.19 9.41 -3.48
C LEU A 34 -1.44 9.84 -2.72
N ALA A 35 -2.56 9.12 -2.85
CA ALA A 35 -3.77 9.40 -2.08
C ALA A 35 -3.80 8.61 -0.77
N VAL A 36 -3.44 7.32 -0.81
CA VAL A 36 -3.61 6.40 0.32
C VAL A 36 -2.53 6.58 1.38
N ASN A 37 -1.27 6.81 0.99
CA ASN A 37 -0.18 6.96 1.96
C ASN A 37 -0.36 8.16 2.90
N PRO A 38 -0.71 9.37 2.40
CA PRO A 38 -1.02 10.49 3.27
C PRO A 38 -2.20 10.25 4.20
N ASN A 39 -3.24 9.52 3.75
CA ASN A 39 -4.37 9.17 4.61
C ASN A 39 -3.93 8.30 5.80
N ILE A 40 -3.16 7.24 5.53
CA ILE A 40 -2.66 6.33 6.59
C ILE A 40 -1.74 7.07 7.57
N LEU A 41 -0.78 7.85 7.06
CA LEU A 41 0.20 8.52 7.91
C LEU A 41 -0.39 9.74 8.64
N ALA A 42 -1.45 10.35 8.12
CA ALA A 42 -2.18 11.39 8.83
C ALA A 42 -2.86 10.86 10.10
N GLU A 43 -3.33 9.61 10.10
CA GLU A 43 -3.87 8.96 11.30
C GLU A 43 -2.79 8.77 12.38
N ALA A 44 -1.53 8.62 12.00
CA ALA A 44 -0.38 8.61 12.91
C ALA A 44 0.03 10.02 13.40
N GLY A 45 -0.66 11.08 12.97
CA GLY A 45 -0.40 12.46 13.38
C GLY A 45 0.58 13.23 12.50
N MET A 46 0.82 12.79 11.25
CA MET A 46 1.64 13.50 10.27
C MET A 46 0.78 14.46 9.42
N ASP A 47 1.38 15.53 8.90
CA ASP A 47 0.67 16.45 8.00
C ASP A 47 0.44 15.81 6.62
N HIS A 48 -0.81 15.85 6.15
CA HIS A 48 -1.23 15.18 4.92
C HIS A 48 -0.51 15.74 3.69
N GLY A 49 -0.44 17.07 3.57
CA GLY A 49 0.22 17.74 2.44
C GLY A 49 1.72 17.49 2.41
N ALA A 50 2.38 17.58 3.57
CA ALA A 50 3.81 17.30 3.71
C ALA A 50 4.14 15.84 3.34
N VAL A 51 3.33 14.87 3.79
CA VAL A 51 3.51 13.45 3.45
C VAL A 51 3.28 13.21 1.96
N PHE A 52 2.26 13.83 1.36
CA PHE A 52 2.02 13.76 -0.09
C PHE A 52 3.25 14.19 -0.88
N THR A 53 3.76 15.39 -0.58
CA THR A 53 4.93 15.94 -1.28
C THR A 53 6.18 15.12 -1.02
N ALA A 54 6.42 14.70 0.22
CA ALA A 54 7.56 13.85 0.58
C ALA A 54 7.53 12.51 -0.15
N THR A 55 6.34 11.88 -0.24
CA THR A 55 6.16 10.59 -0.95
C THR A 55 6.43 10.74 -2.44
N ALA A 56 5.82 11.75 -3.08
CA ALA A 56 6.01 12.01 -4.51
C ALA A 56 7.49 12.28 -4.84
N LEU A 57 8.15 13.12 -4.03
CA LEU A 57 9.54 13.47 -4.23
C LEU A 57 10.49 12.29 -3.98
N ALA A 58 10.27 11.52 -2.91
CA ALA A 58 11.08 10.35 -2.60
C ALA A 58 10.93 9.25 -3.66
N ALA A 59 9.71 8.99 -4.14
CA ALA A 59 9.45 8.03 -5.22
C ALA A 59 10.09 8.49 -6.54
N PHE A 60 10.02 9.78 -6.86
CA PHE A 60 10.67 10.36 -8.03
C PHE A 60 12.19 10.21 -7.96
N ILE A 61 12.81 10.61 -6.84
CA ILE A 61 14.26 10.50 -6.65
C ILE A 61 14.69 9.03 -6.67
N GLY A 62 13.98 8.14 -5.97
CA GLY A 62 14.30 6.71 -5.94
C GLY A 62 14.23 6.08 -7.32
N THR A 63 13.15 6.34 -8.07
CA THR A 63 12.98 5.85 -9.44
C THR A 63 14.05 6.43 -10.38
N LEU A 64 14.41 7.71 -10.21
CA LEU A 64 15.48 8.34 -10.99
C LEU A 64 16.85 7.72 -10.69
N CYS A 65 17.14 7.44 -9.42
CA CYS A 65 18.37 6.74 -9.02
C CYS A 65 18.44 5.34 -9.65
N MET A 66 17.33 4.59 -9.68
CA MET A 66 17.28 3.29 -10.36
C MET A 66 17.49 3.41 -11.86
N ALA A 67 16.89 4.43 -12.50
CA ALA A 67 17.04 4.65 -13.92
C ALA A 67 18.48 5.02 -14.33
N ILE A 68 19.17 5.86 -13.53
CA ILE A 68 20.50 6.39 -13.88
C ILE A 68 21.62 5.44 -13.44
N PHE A 69 21.59 4.95 -12.19
CA PHE A 69 22.69 4.18 -11.62
C PHE A 69 22.57 2.68 -11.88
N ALA A 70 21.35 2.15 -11.82
CA ALA A 70 21.11 0.72 -11.95
C ALA A 70 20.72 0.33 -13.39
N ASN A 71 20.18 1.27 -14.17
CA ASN A 71 19.65 1.05 -15.53
C ASN A 71 18.68 -0.15 -15.58
N TYR A 72 17.86 -0.29 -14.53
CA TYR A 72 16.84 -1.32 -14.42
C TYR A 72 15.43 -0.70 -14.50
N PRO A 73 14.46 -1.37 -15.14
CA PRO A 73 13.10 -0.86 -15.32
C PRO A 73 12.25 -1.07 -14.05
N PHE A 74 12.73 -0.61 -12.90
CA PHE A 74 12.02 -0.69 -11.63
C PHE A 74 11.57 0.68 -11.17
N ALA A 75 10.27 0.83 -10.95
CA ALA A 75 9.72 2.00 -10.30
C ALA A 75 9.69 1.79 -8.78
N LEU A 76 10.21 2.77 -8.04
CA LEU A 76 10.30 2.69 -6.59
C LEU A 76 9.22 3.57 -5.96
N ALA A 77 8.41 2.95 -5.12
CA ALA A 77 7.37 3.59 -4.33
C ALA A 77 7.36 2.97 -2.93
N PRO A 78 6.77 3.63 -1.92
CA PRO A 78 6.74 3.08 -0.57
C PRO A 78 5.89 1.80 -0.50
N GLY A 79 6.37 0.83 0.29
CA GLY A 79 5.66 -0.41 0.58
C GLY A 79 4.45 -0.16 1.47
N MET A 80 3.24 -0.30 0.91
CA MET A 80 1.99 0.07 1.59
C MET A 80 1.72 -0.74 2.87
N GLY A 81 2.16 -2.01 2.92
CA GLY A 81 2.02 -2.85 4.13
C GLY A 81 2.85 -2.38 5.30
N LEU A 82 4.08 -1.94 5.04
CA LEU A 82 4.99 -1.42 6.08
C LEU A 82 4.47 -0.09 6.62
N ASN A 83 3.88 0.76 5.78
CA ASN A 83 3.28 2.02 6.21
C ASN A 83 2.04 1.80 7.10
N ALA A 84 1.22 0.79 6.79
CA ALA A 84 0.11 0.41 7.64
C ALA A 84 0.61 -0.12 9.00
N TYR A 85 1.62 -1.00 9.01
CA TYR A 85 2.23 -1.46 10.25
C TYR A 85 2.82 -0.31 11.09
N PHE A 86 3.52 0.62 10.44
CA PHE A 86 4.07 1.81 11.07
C PHE A 86 2.98 2.64 11.76
N ALA A 87 1.91 2.99 11.04
CA ALA A 87 0.87 3.87 11.57
C ALA A 87 0.02 3.16 12.64
N TYR A 88 -0.55 2.01 12.31
CA TYR A 88 -1.53 1.36 13.18
C TYR A 88 -0.89 0.59 14.33
N THR A 89 0.23 -0.08 14.11
CA THR A 89 0.86 -0.89 15.15
C THR A 89 1.85 -0.05 15.96
N VAL A 90 2.86 0.54 15.32
CA VAL A 90 3.95 1.20 16.06
C VAL A 90 3.51 2.51 16.69
N VAL A 91 2.78 3.34 15.94
CA VAL A 91 2.36 4.66 16.45
C VAL A 91 1.08 4.55 17.28
N LEU A 92 0.01 3.97 16.73
CA LEU A 92 -1.30 3.96 17.39
C LEU A 92 -1.43 2.89 18.49
N GLN A 93 -1.03 1.63 18.24
CA GLN A 93 -1.17 0.56 19.25
C GLN A 93 -0.07 0.61 20.32
N MET A 94 1.19 0.77 19.92
CA MET A 94 2.33 0.78 20.87
C MET A 94 2.56 2.17 21.49
N GLY A 95 1.92 3.23 20.97
CA GLY A 95 1.96 4.58 21.54
C GLY A 95 3.25 5.35 21.29
N TYR A 96 4.11 4.92 20.36
CA TYR A 96 5.33 5.66 20.03
C TYR A 96 5.01 6.89 19.18
N SER A 97 5.76 7.97 19.35
CA SER A 97 5.66 9.12 18.44
C SER A 97 6.13 8.74 17.04
N TRP A 98 5.42 9.21 16.01
CA TRP A 98 5.81 9.02 14.61
C TRP A 98 7.25 9.49 14.32
N LYS A 99 7.77 10.49 15.05
CA LYS A 99 9.16 10.96 14.93
C LYS A 99 10.17 9.89 15.38
N VAL A 100 9.86 9.19 16.47
CA VAL A 100 10.70 8.10 17.00
C VAL A 100 10.64 6.90 16.07
N ALA A 101 9.45 6.58 15.56
CA ALA A 101 9.26 5.50 14.61
C ALA A 101 10.03 5.78 13.29
N LEU A 102 10.01 7.02 12.77
CA LEU A 102 10.82 7.39 11.59
C LEU A 102 12.33 7.30 11.85
N ALA A 103 12.78 7.65 13.06
CA ALA A 103 14.19 7.48 13.43
C ALA A 103 14.58 6.00 13.44
N ALA A 104 13.71 5.11 13.91
CA ALA A 104 13.93 3.67 13.84
C ALA A 104 14.00 3.17 12.39
N VAL A 105 13.13 3.66 11.50
CA VAL A 105 13.17 3.35 10.06
C VAL A 105 14.47 3.83 9.41
N LEU A 106 14.96 5.02 9.76
CA LEU A 106 16.26 5.51 9.27
C LEU A 106 17.42 4.61 9.73
N VAL A 107 17.42 4.22 11.01
CA VAL A 107 18.45 3.31 11.57
C VAL A 107 18.39 1.94 10.90
N GLU A 108 17.20 1.40 10.68
CA GLU A 108 16.99 0.15 9.94
C GLU A 108 17.56 0.24 8.52
N GLY A 109 17.29 1.33 7.79
CA GLY A 109 17.85 1.56 6.46
C GLY A 109 19.39 1.60 6.45
N ILE A 110 20.00 2.23 7.46
CA ILE A 110 21.47 2.24 7.60
C ILE A 110 22.00 0.83 7.86
N ILE A 111 21.37 0.08 8.77
CA ILE A 111 21.72 -1.31 9.06
C ILE A 111 21.58 -2.16 7.79
N PHE A 112 20.51 -1.97 7.02
CA PHE A 112 20.26 -2.71 5.78
C PHE A 112 21.33 -2.45 4.72
N ILE A 113 21.79 -1.19 4.59
CA ILE A 113 22.91 -0.83 3.70
C ILE A 113 24.19 -1.56 4.14
N LEU A 114 24.51 -1.52 5.44
CA LEU A 114 25.70 -2.21 5.97
C LEU A 114 25.64 -3.73 5.74
N LEU A 115 24.49 -4.36 6.01
CA LEU A 115 24.29 -5.79 5.76
C LEU A 115 24.36 -6.15 4.28
N SER A 116 23.89 -5.27 3.40
CA SER A 116 23.98 -5.47 1.95
C SER A 116 25.41 -5.40 1.44
N LEU A 117 26.26 -4.55 2.03
CA LEU A 117 27.68 -4.46 1.70
C LEU A 117 28.49 -5.66 2.19
N LEU A 118 28.05 -6.31 3.27
CA LEU A 118 28.76 -7.43 3.90
C LEU A 118 28.32 -8.82 3.38
N SER A 119 27.44 -8.89 2.36
CA SER A 119 26.83 -10.14 1.85
C SER A 119 26.11 -11.00 2.91
N VAL A 120 25.94 -10.50 4.14
CA VAL A 120 25.23 -11.18 5.23
C VAL A 120 23.73 -11.31 4.92
N ARG A 121 23.20 -10.45 4.04
CA ARG A 121 21.81 -10.53 3.58
C ARG A 121 21.43 -11.92 3.06
N GLU A 122 22.29 -12.55 2.26
CA GLU A 122 21.99 -13.87 1.67
C GLU A 122 21.91 -14.94 2.75
N ALA A 123 22.84 -14.93 3.71
CA ALA A 123 22.82 -15.84 4.84
C ALA A 123 21.56 -15.69 5.73
N ILE A 124 21.11 -14.45 5.97
CA ILE A 124 19.87 -14.19 6.70
C ILE A 124 18.67 -14.72 5.91
N PHE A 125 18.61 -14.42 4.61
CA PHE A 125 17.51 -14.89 3.77
C PHE A 125 17.49 -16.42 3.70
N ASP A 126 18.62 -17.10 3.59
CA ASP A 126 18.69 -18.56 3.53
C ASP A 126 18.35 -19.23 4.88
N ALA A 127 18.60 -18.54 6.00
CA ALA A 127 18.22 -19.03 7.32
C ALA A 127 16.68 -19.05 7.53
N ILE A 128 15.90 -18.25 6.79
CA ILE A 128 14.44 -18.21 6.92
C ILE A 128 13.82 -19.35 6.09
N PRO A 129 13.08 -20.29 6.71
CA PRO A 129 12.35 -21.33 6.00
C PRO A 129 11.44 -20.76 4.91
N TYR A 130 11.41 -21.41 3.75
CA TYR A 130 10.59 -20.98 2.61
C TYR A 130 9.10 -20.79 2.96
N ASN A 131 8.57 -21.63 3.86
CA ASN A 131 7.20 -21.51 4.35
C ASN A 131 6.97 -20.21 5.14
N LEU A 132 7.95 -19.76 5.94
CA LEU A 132 7.85 -18.49 6.67
C LEU A 132 7.92 -17.30 5.71
N LYS A 133 8.77 -17.35 4.68
CA LYS A 133 8.82 -16.31 3.64
C LYS A 133 7.46 -16.10 2.98
N LYS A 134 6.78 -17.20 2.61
CA LYS A 134 5.42 -17.16 2.06
C LYS A 134 4.38 -16.65 3.06
N ALA A 135 4.45 -17.12 4.31
CA ALA A 135 3.51 -16.72 5.34
C ALA A 135 3.56 -15.21 5.64
N VAL A 136 4.75 -14.60 5.62
CA VAL A 136 4.91 -13.14 5.82
C VAL A 136 4.18 -12.34 4.74
N SER A 137 4.36 -12.69 3.46
CA SER A 137 3.66 -12.02 2.35
C SER A 137 2.14 -12.15 2.47
N VAL A 138 1.63 -13.35 2.76
CA VAL A 138 0.18 -13.58 2.97
C VAL A 138 -0.33 -12.79 4.18
N GLY A 139 0.43 -12.75 5.28
CA GLY A 139 0.08 -12.03 6.49
C GLY A 139 -0.04 -10.53 6.28
N ILE A 140 0.91 -9.92 5.56
CA ILE A 140 0.86 -8.49 5.22
C ILE A 140 -0.33 -8.20 4.31
N GLY A 141 -0.59 -9.04 3.30
CA GLY A 141 -1.75 -8.89 2.41
C GLY A 141 -3.08 -8.96 3.17
N LEU A 142 -3.25 -9.94 4.06
CA LEU A 142 -4.44 -10.08 4.88
C LEU A 142 -4.60 -8.90 5.86
N PHE A 143 -3.50 -8.40 6.42
CA PHE A 143 -3.50 -7.24 7.30
C PHE A 143 -3.95 -5.97 6.57
N ILE A 144 -3.41 -5.69 5.39
CA ILE A 144 -3.84 -4.54 4.58
C ILE A 144 -5.32 -4.69 4.17
N ALA A 145 -5.74 -5.89 3.75
CA ALA A 145 -7.14 -6.14 3.41
C ALA A 145 -8.06 -5.86 4.60
N PHE A 146 -7.65 -6.27 5.81
CA PHE A 146 -8.37 -5.99 7.04
C PHE A 146 -8.47 -4.50 7.36
N ILE A 147 -7.39 -3.73 7.23
CA ILE A 147 -7.42 -2.26 7.36
C ILE A 147 -8.36 -1.64 6.32
N GLY A 148 -8.31 -2.11 5.07
CA GLY A 148 -9.23 -1.66 4.01
C GLY A 148 -10.70 -1.89 4.37
N LEU A 149 -11.03 -3.05 4.95
CA LEU A 149 -12.38 -3.37 5.42
C LEU A 149 -12.82 -2.51 6.62
N GLN A 150 -11.90 -2.13 7.52
CA GLN A 150 -12.19 -1.18 8.59
C GLN A 150 -12.44 0.23 8.07
N ASN A 151 -11.62 0.69 7.12
CA ASN A 151 -11.77 2.01 6.50
C ASN A 151 -13.07 2.12 5.69
N ALA A 152 -13.48 1.03 5.03
CA ALA A 152 -14.78 0.92 4.36
C ALA A 152 -15.96 0.71 5.33
N LYS A 153 -15.72 0.68 6.65
CA LYS A 153 -16.72 0.44 7.70
C LYS A 153 -17.50 -0.88 7.55
N VAL A 154 -16.97 -1.84 6.79
CA VAL A 154 -17.51 -3.21 6.66
C VAL A 154 -17.29 -3.98 7.96
N VAL A 155 -16.14 -3.74 8.59
CA VAL A 155 -15.76 -4.30 9.89
C VAL A 155 -15.73 -3.16 10.91
N ILE A 156 -16.55 -3.27 11.96
CA ILE A 156 -16.61 -2.29 13.04
C ILE A 156 -16.20 -2.98 14.35
N GLY A 157 -15.39 -2.31 15.17
CA GLY A 157 -15.04 -2.80 16.50
C GLY A 157 -16.30 -2.98 17.37
N GLY A 158 -16.49 -4.18 17.90
CA GLY A 158 -17.56 -4.53 18.84
C GLY A 158 -17.01 -5.24 20.08
N SER A 159 -17.85 -5.40 21.10
CA SER A 159 -17.53 -5.94 22.45
C SER A 159 -16.76 -7.29 22.45
N THR A 160 -16.80 -8.05 21.36
CA THR A 160 -16.04 -9.30 21.17
C THR A 160 -14.96 -9.18 20.09
N LEU A 161 -14.12 -8.15 20.20
CA LEU A 161 -12.98 -7.82 19.33
C LEU A 161 -13.31 -7.47 17.86
N LEU A 162 -14.39 -7.97 17.24
CA LEU A 162 -14.87 -7.54 15.91
C LEU A 162 -16.39 -7.77 15.78
N SER A 163 -17.09 -6.88 15.07
CA SER A 163 -18.50 -7.05 14.69
C SER A 163 -18.71 -6.74 13.21
N LEU A 164 -19.53 -7.55 12.53
CA LEU A 164 -19.98 -7.26 11.18
C LEU A 164 -20.98 -6.10 11.20
N PHE A 165 -20.97 -5.26 10.16
CA PHE A 165 -21.96 -4.20 10.00
C PHE A 165 -23.39 -4.78 10.03
N SER A 166 -24.20 -4.34 10.99
CA SER A 166 -25.58 -4.81 11.14
C SER A 166 -26.55 -3.99 10.29
N LEU A 167 -27.16 -4.64 9.29
CA LEU A 167 -28.23 -4.07 8.47
C LEU A 167 -29.53 -3.86 9.27
N ASP A 168 -29.72 -4.56 10.39
CA ASP A 168 -30.95 -4.49 11.19
C ASP A 168 -30.92 -3.32 12.19
N GLY A 169 -29.72 -2.89 12.62
CA GLY A 169 -29.49 -1.67 13.41
C GLY A 169 -29.61 -0.37 12.59
N TYR A 170 -29.51 -0.46 11.26
CA TYR A 170 -29.62 0.65 10.31
C TYR A 170 -30.94 1.44 10.46
N ASN A 171 -32.08 0.74 10.54
CA ASN A 171 -33.39 1.36 10.64
C ASN A 171 -33.73 1.91 12.03
N LYS A 172 -33.15 1.36 13.10
CA LYS A 172 -33.36 1.86 14.47
C LYS A 172 -32.52 3.11 14.76
N ASN A 173 -31.34 3.24 14.15
CA ASN A 173 -30.45 4.39 14.33
C ASN A 173 -30.83 5.61 13.46
N LEU A 174 -31.60 5.41 12.39
CA LEU A 174 -32.22 6.50 11.61
C LEU A 174 -33.24 7.32 12.44
N ALA A 175 -33.96 6.68 13.37
CA ALA A 175 -34.88 7.37 14.27
C ALA A 175 -34.16 8.13 15.40
N ALA A 176 -33.01 7.64 15.86
CA ALA A 176 -32.19 8.31 16.88
C ALA A 176 -31.31 9.45 16.30
N ALA A 177 -31.03 9.44 15.00
CA ALA A 177 -30.28 10.49 14.30
C ALA A 177 -31.04 11.83 14.20
N ALA A 178 -32.35 11.86 14.46
CA ALA A 178 -33.09 13.11 14.63
C ALA A 178 -32.70 13.89 15.92
N GLY A 179 -31.94 13.27 16.84
CA GLY A 179 -31.60 13.80 18.17
C GLY A 179 -30.13 14.16 18.43
N GLY A 180 -29.25 14.13 17.41
CA GLY A 180 -27.94 14.78 17.49
C GLY A 180 -26.92 14.22 18.49
N LYS A 181 -26.73 12.90 18.58
CA LYS A 181 -25.53 12.31 19.22
C LYS A 181 -24.96 11.11 18.43
N ASP A 182 -23.80 11.35 17.82
CA ASP A 182 -22.66 10.45 17.62
C ASP A 182 -22.87 8.98 17.20
N PHE A 183 -23.75 8.72 16.24
CA PHE A 183 -23.57 7.55 15.37
C PHE A 183 -23.88 7.94 13.92
N VAL A 184 -22.87 7.80 13.06
CA VAL A 184 -22.86 8.22 11.66
C VAL A 184 -24.09 7.66 10.94
N ALA A 185 -24.95 8.57 10.46
CA ALA A 185 -26.02 8.24 9.52
C ALA A 185 -25.37 7.69 8.24
N ALA A 186 -25.31 6.37 8.12
CA ALA A 186 -24.81 5.70 6.92
C ALA A 186 -25.78 5.96 5.76
N SER A 187 -25.63 7.09 5.07
CA SER A 187 -26.35 7.35 3.83
C SER A 187 -25.83 6.43 2.73
N MET A 188 -26.71 6.04 1.80
CA MET A 188 -26.38 5.29 0.58
C MET A 188 -25.31 5.99 -0.29
N ASN A 189 -24.98 7.24 0.01
CA ASN A 189 -23.91 7.99 -0.65
C ASN A 189 -22.50 7.78 -0.06
N ASP A 190 -22.35 7.25 1.15
CA ASP A 190 -21.05 7.25 1.86
C ASP A 190 -20.56 5.83 2.17
N VAL A 191 -21.29 5.09 3.02
CA VAL A 191 -20.87 3.74 3.43
C VAL A 191 -21.36 2.69 2.43
N GLY A 192 -22.59 2.80 1.91
CA GLY A 192 -23.18 1.79 1.02
C GLY A 192 -22.44 1.61 -0.32
N ILE A 193 -21.97 2.72 -0.92
CA ILE A 193 -21.23 2.69 -2.18
C ILE A 193 -19.88 1.98 -2.03
N THR A 194 -19.15 2.18 -0.92
CA THR A 194 -17.84 1.55 -0.72
C THR A 194 -17.93 0.03 -0.64
N VAL A 195 -18.96 -0.51 0.02
CA VAL A 195 -19.20 -1.95 0.10
C VAL A 195 -19.57 -2.53 -1.27
N LEU A 196 -20.41 -1.83 -2.03
CA LEU A 196 -20.81 -2.23 -3.38
C LEU A 196 -19.60 -2.25 -4.34
N LEU A 197 -18.77 -1.21 -4.31
CA LEU A 197 -17.53 -1.13 -5.09
C LEU A 197 -16.54 -2.23 -4.68
N ALA A 198 -16.41 -2.54 -3.40
CA ALA A 198 -15.55 -3.62 -2.92
C ALA A 198 -16.02 -4.99 -3.44
N ILE A 199 -17.32 -5.28 -3.38
CA ILE A 199 -17.90 -6.53 -3.91
C ILE A 199 -17.69 -6.62 -5.42
N ILE A 200 -18.00 -5.56 -6.16
CA ILE A 200 -17.79 -5.51 -7.62
C ILE A 200 -16.29 -5.71 -7.95
N GLY A 201 -15.39 -5.05 -7.23
CA GLY A 201 -13.94 -5.19 -7.40
C GLY A 201 -13.44 -6.61 -7.15
N ILE A 202 -13.92 -7.27 -6.09
CA ILE A 202 -13.60 -8.67 -5.79
C ILE A 202 -14.11 -9.60 -6.89
N ILE A 203 -15.34 -9.40 -7.37
CA ILE A 203 -15.93 -10.21 -8.45
C ILE A 203 -15.13 -10.04 -9.74
N ILE A 204 -14.81 -8.80 -10.13
CA ILE A 204 -14.00 -8.52 -11.33
C ILE A 204 -12.62 -9.16 -11.20
N THR A 205 -11.96 -9.00 -10.05
CA THR A 205 -10.64 -9.61 -9.79
C THR A 205 -10.73 -11.14 -9.86
N GLY A 206 -11.74 -11.75 -9.25
CA GLY A 206 -11.98 -13.19 -9.32
C GLY A 206 -12.20 -13.70 -10.75
N ILE A 207 -13.00 -12.99 -11.55
CA ILE A 207 -13.22 -13.33 -12.97
C ILE A 207 -11.92 -13.23 -13.76
N MET A 208 -11.12 -12.19 -13.53
CA MET A 208 -9.83 -12.01 -14.21
C MET A 208 -8.82 -13.09 -13.84
N VAL A 209 -8.78 -13.51 -12.56
CA VAL A 209 -7.93 -14.62 -12.09
C VAL A 209 -8.33 -15.94 -12.76
N VAL A 210 -9.63 -16.25 -12.83
CA VAL A 210 -10.13 -17.45 -13.52
C VAL A 210 -9.81 -17.43 -15.01
N LYS A 211 -9.84 -16.25 -15.64
CA LYS A 211 -9.49 -16.07 -17.06
C LYS A 211 -7.99 -16.02 -17.35
N ASN A 212 -7.11 -16.18 -16.35
CA ASN A 212 -5.65 -16.16 -16.52
C ASN A 212 -5.14 -14.94 -17.33
N VAL A 213 -5.75 -13.77 -17.11
CA VAL A 213 -5.35 -12.55 -17.81
C VAL A 213 -3.93 -12.18 -17.39
N LYS A 214 -3.03 -12.02 -18.36
CA LYS A 214 -1.63 -11.63 -18.11
C LYS A 214 -1.60 -10.26 -17.41
N GLY A 215 -0.96 -10.18 -16.24
CA GLY A 215 -0.73 -8.92 -15.50
C GLY A 215 -1.29 -8.84 -14.08
N ILE A 216 -2.07 -9.83 -13.60
CA ILE A 216 -2.74 -9.74 -12.28
C ILE A 216 -1.77 -9.91 -11.08
N PHE A 217 -0.64 -10.59 -11.27
CA PHE A 217 0.32 -10.91 -10.20
C PHE A 217 1.77 -10.52 -10.54
N TYR A 218 2.00 -9.64 -11.51
CA TYR A 218 3.37 -9.20 -11.80
C TYR A 218 3.78 -8.06 -10.87
N GLY A 219 4.31 -8.46 -9.72
CA GLY A 219 5.20 -7.63 -8.90
C GLY A 219 4.64 -7.26 -7.55
N GLU A 220 4.81 -8.13 -6.55
CA GLU A 220 5.32 -7.74 -5.23
C GLU A 220 6.13 -8.94 -4.68
N PHE A 221 7.46 -8.80 -4.73
CA PHE A 221 8.38 -9.39 -3.74
C PHE A 221 8.94 -8.22 -2.93
#